data_AF-A0A2E4YUZ0-F1
#
_entry.id   AF-A0A2E4YUZ0-F1
#
_cell.length_a   1.000
_cell.length_b   1.000
_cell.length_c   1.000
_cell.angle_alpha   90.00
_cell.angle_beta   90.00
_cell.angle_gamma   90.00
#
_symmetry.space_group_name_H-M   'P 1'
#
loop_
_entity.id
_entity.type
_entity.pdbx_description
1 polymer ?
#
loop_
_entity_poly.entity_id
_entity_poly.type
_entity_poly.pdbx_seq_one_letter_code
_entity_poly.pdbx_strand_id
1 'polypeptide(L)'
;PYSFRIFASIAYGAIKTAHISHYLATPSAQYLGITMNDILNHDLPTDDLTPEDRKQLNAELSDPRFADGEWQEEIKLMLEFGKKAEQQSLAKYGLDFVTETYLPEKLAEFGLM
;
A
#
# COMPACT_ATOMS: atom_id res chain seq x y z
N PRO A 1 3.79 -3.14 4.75
CA PRO A 1 4.90 -3.62 3.88
C PRO A 1 4.51 -4.71 2.87
N TYR A 2 3.84 -5.80 3.28
CA TYR A 2 3.58 -6.93 2.38
C TYR A 2 2.73 -6.56 1.15
N SER A 3 1.72 -5.71 1.32
CA SER A 3 0.88 -5.17 0.23
C SER A 3 1.70 -4.41 -0.82
N PHE A 4 2.70 -3.64 -0.40
CA PHE A 4 3.57 -2.88 -1.32
C PHE A 4 4.32 -3.81 -2.26
N ARG A 5 4.80 -4.96 -1.77
CA ARG A 5 5.44 -5.98 -2.62
C ARG A 5 4.48 -6.68 -3.57
N ILE A 6 3.24 -6.92 -3.14
CA ILE A 6 2.20 -7.47 -4.02
C ILE A 6 1.95 -6.49 -5.16
N PHE A 7 1.76 -5.21 -4.84
CA PHE A 7 1.63 -4.14 -5.84
C PHE A 7 2.84 -4.09 -6.78
N ALA A 8 4.06 -4.05 -6.24
CA ALA A 8 5.27 -3.98 -7.07
C ALA A 8 5.44 -5.19 -7.99
N SER A 9 4.95 -6.38 -7.58
CA SER A 9 4.96 -7.58 -8.41
C SER A 9 3.95 -7.49 -9.56
N ILE A 10 2.82 -6.82 -9.35
CA ILE A 10 1.81 -6.57 -10.40
C ILE A 10 2.28 -5.45 -11.33
N ALA A 11 2.77 -4.33 -10.79
CA ALA A 11 3.13 -3.14 -11.57
C ALA A 11 4.41 -3.35 -12.40
N TYR A 12 5.42 -4.01 -11.82
CA TYR A 12 6.75 -4.13 -12.43
C TYR A 12 7.14 -5.57 -12.80
N GLY A 13 6.29 -6.55 -12.44
CA GLY A 13 6.60 -7.97 -12.58
C GLY A 13 7.53 -8.48 -11.48
N ALA A 14 7.67 -9.80 -11.38
CA ALA A 14 8.61 -10.42 -10.46
C ALA A 14 10.02 -10.50 -11.07
N ILE A 15 11.05 -10.29 -10.25
CA ILE A 15 12.47 -10.38 -10.67
C ILE A 15 12.76 -11.73 -11.33
N LYS A 16 12.17 -12.83 -10.82
CA LYS A 16 12.36 -14.18 -11.35
C LYS A 16 11.76 -14.38 -12.75
N THR A 17 10.83 -13.53 -13.16
CA THR A 17 10.13 -13.59 -14.46
C THR A 17 10.45 -12.39 -15.33
N ALA A 18 11.54 -11.65 -15.07
CA ALA A 18 11.91 -10.43 -15.79
C ALA A 18 11.88 -10.56 -17.32
N HIS A 19 12.18 -11.74 -17.85
CA HIS A 19 12.15 -12.06 -19.29
C HIS A 19 10.73 -12.13 -19.90
N ILE A 20 9.68 -12.29 -19.10
CA ILE A 20 8.26 -12.30 -19.52
C ILE A 20 7.50 -11.14 -18.86
N SER A 21 8.14 -10.34 -18.00
CA SER A 21 7.49 -9.29 -17.23
C SER A 21 6.76 -8.27 -18.11
N HIS A 22 7.19 -8.04 -19.36
CA HIS A 22 6.45 -7.13 -20.25
C HIS A 22 5.02 -7.61 -20.59
N TYR A 23 4.74 -8.92 -20.49
CA TYR A 23 3.40 -9.49 -20.72
C TYR A 23 2.59 -9.64 -19.44
N LEU A 24 3.27 -9.75 -18.29
CA LEU A 24 2.64 -10.10 -17.01
C LEU A 24 2.51 -8.90 -16.06
N ALA A 25 3.31 -7.86 -16.28
CA ALA A 25 3.26 -6.64 -15.51
C ALA A 25 2.21 -5.67 -16.09
N THR A 26 1.63 -4.88 -15.21
CA THR A 26 0.70 -3.81 -15.54
C THR A 26 1.26 -2.49 -15.03
N PRO A 27 2.17 -1.82 -15.77
CA PRO A 27 2.82 -0.59 -15.31
C PRO A 27 1.85 0.57 -15.02
N SER A 28 0.65 0.53 -15.60
CA SER A 28 -0.41 1.50 -15.35
C SER A 28 -1.22 1.23 -14.07
N ALA A 29 -0.91 0.15 -13.33
CA ALA A 29 -1.56 -0.16 -12.07
C ALA A 29 -1.24 0.91 -11.03
N GLN A 30 -2.24 1.29 -10.24
CA GLN A 30 -2.10 2.26 -9.17
C GLN A 30 -2.42 1.60 -7.82
N TYR A 31 -1.69 2.02 -6.79
CA TYR A 31 -1.92 1.54 -5.43
C TYR A 31 -2.94 2.42 -4.73
N LEU A 32 -4.18 1.93 -4.61
CA LEU A 32 -5.28 2.68 -3.99
C LEU A 32 -5.15 2.75 -2.45
N GLY A 33 -4.47 1.79 -1.84
CA GLY A 33 -4.33 1.66 -0.39
C GLY A 33 -4.39 0.21 0.08
N ILE A 34 -4.50 -0.04 1.39
CA ILE A 34 -4.58 0.93 2.49
C ILE A 34 -3.21 1.56 2.75
N THR A 35 -3.15 2.89 2.73
CA THR A 35 -1.97 3.70 3.08
C THR A 35 -1.97 4.07 4.57
N MET A 36 -0.85 4.59 5.07
CA MET A 36 -0.72 5.12 6.42
C MET A 36 -1.62 6.32 6.63
N ASN A 37 -1.77 7.17 5.62
CA ASN A 37 -2.71 8.28 5.70
C ASN A 37 -4.15 7.77 5.90
N ASP A 38 -4.53 6.67 5.25
CA ASP A 38 -5.87 6.07 5.40
C ASP A 38 -6.08 5.52 6.81
N ILE A 39 -5.05 4.88 7.35
CA ILE A 39 -5.06 4.37 8.72
C ILE A 39 -5.32 5.51 9.71
N LEU A 40 -4.66 6.66 9.52
CA LEU A 40 -4.80 7.83 10.37
C LEU A 40 -6.15 8.54 10.17
N ASN A 41 -6.56 8.78 8.92
CA ASN A 41 -7.79 9.50 8.60
C ASN A 41 -9.05 8.77 9.06
N HIS A 42 -9.04 7.44 8.99
CA HIS A 42 -10.20 6.62 9.36
C HIS A 42 -10.05 5.96 10.74
N ASP A 43 -9.03 6.28 11.54
CA ASP A 43 -8.78 5.69 12.85
C ASP A 43 -8.89 4.15 12.82
N LEU A 44 -8.22 3.53 11.86
CA LEU A 44 -8.36 2.09 11.63
C LEU A 44 -7.70 1.28 12.76
N PRO A 45 -8.25 0.10 13.11
CA PRO A 45 -7.56 -0.84 13.98
C PRO A 45 -6.16 -1.15 13.46
N THR A 46 -5.14 -0.83 14.27
CA THR A 46 -3.74 -1.05 13.91
C THR A 46 -3.05 -2.05 14.80
N ASP A 47 -2.10 -2.78 14.21
CA ASP A 47 -1.07 -3.53 14.92
C ASP A 47 0.27 -2.81 14.87
N ASP A 48 1.16 -3.13 15.81
CA ASP A 48 2.54 -2.67 15.77
C ASP A 48 3.33 -3.35 14.65
N LEU A 49 4.26 -2.61 14.05
CA LEU A 49 5.24 -3.19 13.14
C LEU A 49 6.15 -4.15 13.88
N THR A 50 6.28 -5.36 13.34
CA THR A 50 7.26 -6.32 13.81
C THR A 50 8.68 -5.92 13.38
N PRO A 51 9.73 -6.50 13.98
CA PRO A 51 11.11 -6.27 13.52
C PRO A 51 11.32 -6.65 12.05
N GLU A 52 10.66 -7.70 11.57
CA GLU A 52 10.75 -8.10 10.16
C GLU A 52 10.03 -7.11 9.24
N ASP A 53 8.87 -6.57 9.67
CA ASP A 53 8.18 -5.51 8.93
C ASP A 53 9.08 -4.29 8.75
N ARG A 54 9.73 -3.83 9.83
CA ARG A 54 10.66 -2.69 9.79
C ARG A 54 11.86 -2.96 8.90
N LYS A 55 12.46 -4.16 9.01
CA LYS A 55 13.56 -4.56 8.15
C LYS A 55 13.16 -4.53 6.68
N GLN A 56 11.95 -4.99 6.36
CA GLN A 56 11.48 -5.00 4.99
C GLN A 56 11.15 -3.60 4.46
N LEU A 57 10.50 -2.74 5.24
CA LEU A 57 10.27 -1.34 4.86
C LEU A 57 11.60 -0.61 4.59
N ASN A 58 12.63 -0.85 5.40
CA ASN A 58 13.97 -0.29 5.15
C ASN A 58 14.60 -0.84 3.86
N ALA A 59 14.36 -2.12 3.51
CA ALA A 59 14.80 -2.67 2.24
C ALA A 59 14.05 -2.03 1.05
N GLU A 60 12.74 -1.79 1.21
CA GLU A 60 11.88 -1.14 0.21
C GLU A 60 12.33 0.30 -0.08
N LEU A 61 12.85 1.05 0.91
CA LEU A 61 13.44 2.38 0.69
C LEU A 61 14.61 2.37 -0.29
N SER A 62 15.35 1.27 -0.38
CA SER A 62 16.49 1.11 -1.30
C SER A 62 16.12 0.50 -2.66
N ASP A 63 14.87 0.07 -2.84
CA ASP A 63 14.40 -0.56 -4.06
C ASP A 63 14.03 0.50 -5.11
N PRO A 64 14.57 0.43 -6.34
CA PRO A 64 14.30 1.42 -7.38
C PRO A 64 12.83 1.52 -7.79
N ARG A 65 12.02 0.48 -7.53
CA ARG A 65 10.57 0.48 -7.81
C ARG A 65 9.76 1.36 -6.86
N PHE A 66 10.34 1.73 -5.72
CA PHE A 66 9.77 2.63 -4.72
C PHE A 66 10.59 3.92 -4.62
N ALA A 67 11.38 4.26 -5.65
CA ALA A 67 12.20 5.47 -5.64
C ALA A 67 11.39 6.76 -5.77
N ASP A 68 10.12 6.67 -6.17
CA ASP A 68 9.20 7.81 -6.29
C ASP A 68 8.96 8.47 -4.93
N GLY A 69 8.79 9.80 -4.93
CA GLY A 69 8.68 10.60 -3.72
C GLY A 69 7.51 10.17 -2.81
N GLU A 70 6.36 9.87 -3.40
CA GLU A 70 5.16 9.43 -2.67
C GLU A 70 5.39 8.11 -1.94
N TRP A 71 6.02 7.13 -2.60
CA TRP A 71 6.35 5.84 -1.99
C TRP A 71 7.36 5.98 -0.85
N GLN A 72 8.39 6.81 -1.04
CA GLN A 72 9.39 7.07 -0.02
C GLN A 72 8.77 7.75 1.21
N GLU A 73 7.85 8.69 1.01
CA GLU A 73 7.12 9.37 2.08
C GLU A 73 6.24 8.38 2.84
N GLU A 74 5.43 7.60 2.14
CA GLU A 74 4.52 6.60 2.71
C GLU A 74 5.28 5.55 3.55
N ILE A 75 6.39 5.01 3.03
CA ILE A 75 7.22 4.03 3.75
C ILE A 75 7.83 4.66 5.02
N LYS A 76 8.28 5.93 4.95
CA LYS A 76 8.84 6.65 6.09
C LYS A 76 7.78 6.92 7.16
N LEU A 77 6.59 7.35 6.76
CA LEU A 77 5.44 7.52 7.67
C LEU A 77 5.13 6.21 8.39
N MET A 78 5.09 5.09 7.66
CA MET A 78 4.86 3.77 8.26
C MET A 78 5.93 3.40 9.29
N LEU A 79 7.21 3.67 9.00
CA LEU A 79 8.32 3.45 9.92
C LEU A 79 8.27 4.35 11.16
N GLU A 80 7.90 5.63 10.98
CA GLU A 80 7.77 6.65 12.02
C GLU A 80 6.65 6.31 13.00
N PHE A 81 5.43 6.12 12.51
CA PHE A 81 4.29 5.74 13.35
C PHE A 81 4.44 4.33 13.92
N GLY A 82 5.15 3.45 13.20
CA GLY A 82 5.38 2.09 13.67
C GLY A 82 4.13 1.23 13.69
N LYS A 83 3.12 1.59 12.89
CA LYS A 83 1.82 0.90 12.81
C LYS A 83 1.59 0.29 11.44
N LYS A 84 0.73 -0.72 11.40
CA LYS A 84 0.14 -1.30 10.20
C LYS A 84 -1.33 -1.60 10.44
N ALA A 85 -2.12 -1.65 9.38
CA ALA A 85 -3.49 -2.11 9.44
C ALA A 85 -3.73 -3.22 8.42
N GLU A 86 -4.64 -4.11 8.79
CA GLU A 86 -5.14 -5.16 7.92
C GLU A 86 -6.27 -4.62 7.02
N GLN A 87 -6.49 -5.20 5.83
CA GLN A 87 -7.56 -4.70 4.94
C GLN A 87 -8.95 -4.83 5.56
N GLN A 88 -9.19 -5.91 6.31
CA GLN A 88 -10.43 -6.15 7.05
C GLN A 88 -10.68 -5.13 8.17
N SER A 89 -9.69 -4.33 8.56
CA SER A 89 -9.85 -3.28 9.59
C SER A 89 -10.86 -2.21 9.18
N LEU A 90 -11.06 -1.99 7.88
CA LEU A 90 -12.09 -1.10 7.33
C LEU A 90 -13.52 -1.54 7.73
N ALA A 91 -13.73 -2.84 8.00
CA ALA A 91 -15.03 -3.35 8.42
C ALA A 91 -15.39 -2.98 9.88
N LYS A 92 -14.49 -2.29 10.63
CA LYS A 92 -14.79 -1.74 11.98
C LYS A 92 -16.08 -0.93 11.99
N TYR A 93 -16.35 -0.19 10.92
CA TYR A 93 -17.50 0.71 10.79
C TYR A 93 -18.73 0.05 10.15
N GLY A 94 -18.67 -1.26 9.88
CA GLY A 94 -19.71 -2.01 9.17
C GLY A 94 -19.21 -2.57 7.84
N LEU A 95 -19.89 -3.61 7.33
CA LEU A 95 -19.53 -4.25 6.06
C LEU A 95 -19.67 -3.29 4.86
N ASP A 96 -20.60 -2.34 4.95
CA ASP A 96 -20.92 -1.39 3.88
C ASP A 96 -19.97 -0.19 3.85
N PHE A 97 -19.17 0.05 4.90
CA PHE A 97 -18.25 1.20 4.98
C PHE A 97 -17.26 1.24 3.81
N VAL A 98 -16.76 0.07 3.39
CA VAL A 98 -15.82 -0.03 2.27
C VAL A 98 -16.46 0.47 0.98
N THR A 99 -17.71 0.07 0.73
CA THR A 99 -18.42 0.36 -0.52
C THR A 99 -19.07 1.74 -0.54
N GLU A 100 -19.52 2.23 0.61
CA GLU A 100 -20.30 3.48 0.71
C GLU A 100 -19.45 4.69 1.09
N THR A 101 -18.25 4.50 1.66
CA THR A 101 -17.41 5.61 2.15
C THR A 101 -15.98 5.51 1.63
N TYR A 102 -15.23 4.47 2.02
CA TYR A 102 -13.80 4.40 1.75
C TYR A 102 -13.45 4.38 0.26
N LEU A 103 -14.04 3.45 -0.52
CA LEU A 103 -13.78 3.38 -1.95
C LEU A 103 -14.29 4.63 -2.69
N PRO A 104 -15.49 5.16 -2.41
CA PRO A 104 -15.93 6.40 -3.01
C PRO A 104 -14.98 7.59 -2.78
N GLU A 105 -14.56 7.83 -1.54
CA GLU A 105 -13.64 8.92 -1.21
C GLU A 105 -12.29 8.73 -1.90
N LYS A 106 -11.75 7.51 -1.89
CA LYS A 106 -10.49 7.20 -2.57
C LYS A 106 -10.52 7.39 -4.07
N LEU A 107 -11.55 6.93 -4.74
CA LEU A 107 -11.63 7.11 -6.20
C LEU A 107 -11.78 8.58 -6.59
N ALA A 108 -12.45 9.40 -5.76
CA ALA A 108 -12.53 10.84 -5.97
C ALA A 108 -11.16 11.53 -5.79
N GLU A 109 -10.35 11.14 -4.79
CA GLU A 109 -8.97 11.62 -4.63
C GLU A 109 -8.11 11.35 -5.87
N PHE A 110 -8.34 10.20 -6.52
CA PHE A 110 -7.67 9.80 -7.76
C PHE A 110 -8.28 10.44 -9.02
N GLY A 111 -9.34 11.25 -8.90
CA GLY A 111 -10.04 11.88 -10.02
C GLY A 111 -10.77 10.90 -10.94
N LEU A 112 -11.19 9.74 -10.39
CA LEU A 112 -11.89 8.68 -11.12
C LEU A 112 -13.41 8.72 -10.94
N MET A 113 -13.92 9.67 -10.15
CA MET A 113 -15.34 10.00 -9.97
C MET A 113 -15.53 11.50 -9.93
#